data_AF-D2VH13-F1
#
_entry.id   AF-D2VH13-F1
#
_cell.length_a   1.000
_cell.length_b   1.000
_cell.length_c   1.000
_cell.angle_alpha   90.00
_cell.angle_beta   90.00
_cell.angle_gamma   90.00
#
_symmetry.space_group_name_H-M   'P 1'
#
loop_
_entity.id
_entity.type
_entity.pdbx_description
1 polymer ?
#
loop_
_entity_poly.entity_id
_entity_poly.type
_entity_poly.pdbx_seq_one_letter_code
_entity_poly.pdbx_strand_id
1 'polypeptide(L)'
;MMMVEHVEMQRNKDNNIENREQIEHEMKRVFGKSAEKIIWLETEGLVEDQCSYRGLIPGTELLASYGTGGHIDEWARFATENTILLAYVPVHLNDCISVENRKRLEQNYELLKKQTNLKGEPFEIIKVPVGPHIVMDLKKGDSCFDTLQELEFEDGLVMHDDQTYKYIIASSYLNFLVSNNTVLISKYYREGLPQHVKDSDEEALQIFKRVYPNHVIVAISTEAINMGGGGMHCISQQMPSL
;
A
#
# COMPACT_ATOMS: atom_id res chain seq x y z
N MET A 1 -3.12 -16.46 5.03
CA MET A 1 -3.10 -14.97 4.92
C MET A 1 -1.68 -14.46 4.66
N MET A 2 -1.52 -13.20 4.25
CA MET A 2 -0.24 -12.49 4.20
C MET A 2 -0.27 -11.35 5.21
N MET A 3 0.86 -11.08 5.88
CA MET A 3 1.01 -10.03 6.88
C MET A 3 2.37 -9.35 6.73
N VAL A 4 2.49 -8.08 7.11
CA VAL A 4 3.74 -7.32 7.06
C VAL A 4 4.28 -7.21 8.48
N GLU A 5 5.39 -7.89 8.76
CA GLU A 5 5.94 -7.96 10.12
C GLU A 5 6.12 -6.57 10.73
N HIS A 6 6.69 -5.65 9.95
CA HIS A 6 6.96 -4.29 10.41
C HIS A 6 5.71 -3.58 10.95
N VAL A 7 4.61 -3.64 10.20
CA VAL A 7 3.33 -3.00 10.55
C VAL A 7 2.72 -3.66 11.79
N GLU A 8 2.75 -5.00 11.83
CA GLU A 8 2.13 -5.77 12.91
C GLU A 8 2.87 -5.59 14.24
N MET A 9 4.20 -5.58 14.21
CA MET A 9 5.01 -5.33 15.39
C MET A 9 4.88 -3.88 15.87
N GLN A 10 4.85 -2.91 14.94
CA GLN A 10 4.66 -1.50 15.26
C GLN A 10 3.31 -1.24 15.96
N ARG A 11 2.21 -1.80 15.44
CA ARG A 11 0.85 -1.58 15.98
C ARG A 11 0.61 -2.24 17.33
N ASN A 12 1.41 -3.24 17.69
CA ASN A 12 1.22 -4.04 18.89
C ASN A 12 2.28 -3.80 19.98
N LYS A 13 3.18 -2.84 19.79
CA LYS A 13 4.24 -2.48 20.74
C LYS A 13 3.72 -2.23 22.17
N ASP A 14 2.51 -1.67 22.30
CA ASP A 14 1.91 -1.29 23.59
C ASP A 14 0.96 -2.37 24.15
N ASN A 15 0.77 -3.49 23.43
CA ASN A 15 -0.21 -4.54 23.75
C ASN A 15 0.42 -5.82 24.36
N ASN A 16 1.66 -5.78 24.86
CA ASN A 16 2.41 -6.94 25.36
C ASN A 16 2.55 -8.10 24.34
N ILE A 17 2.53 -7.77 23.05
CA ILE A 17 2.82 -8.71 21.97
C ILE A 17 4.26 -8.47 21.55
N GLU A 18 5.12 -9.45 21.82
CA GLU A 18 6.57 -9.34 21.69
C GLU A 18 7.10 -10.08 20.46
N ASN A 19 6.30 -10.97 19.85
CA ASN A 19 6.73 -11.81 18.75
C ASN A 19 5.60 -12.26 17.81
N ARG A 20 5.99 -12.82 16.66
CA ARG A 20 5.08 -13.35 15.64
C ARG A 20 4.15 -14.43 16.20
N GLU A 21 4.64 -15.35 17.03
CA GLU A 21 3.85 -16.50 17.51
C GLU A 21 2.58 -16.08 18.26
N GLN A 22 2.66 -15.01 19.06
CA GLN A 22 1.49 -14.44 19.74
C GLN A 22 0.46 -13.89 18.75
N ILE A 23 0.93 -13.21 17.69
CA ILE A 23 0.07 -12.68 16.62
C ILE A 23 -0.55 -13.84 15.84
N GLU A 24 0.24 -14.84 15.45
CA GLU A 24 -0.25 -16.02 14.72
C GLU A 24 -1.32 -16.77 15.52
N HIS A 25 -1.11 -16.93 16.83
CA HIS A 25 -2.10 -17.57 17.71
C HIS A 25 -3.43 -16.80 17.71
N GLU A 26 -3.38 -15.48 17.84
CA GLU A 26 -4.58 -14.65 17.83
C GLU A 26 -5.27 -14.63 16.46
N MET A 27 -4.50 -14.51 15.38
CA MET A 27 -5.03 -14.58 14.01
C MET A 27 -5.70 -15.94 13.74
N LYS A 28 -5.10 -17.04 14.21
CA LYS A 28 -5.70 -18.37 14.11
C LYS A 28 -6.96 -18.50 14.95
N ARG A 29 -7.00 -17.91 16.15
CA ARG A 29 -8.19 -17.90 17.03
C ARG A 29 -9.37 -17.18 16.37
N VAL A 30 -9.11 -16.03 15.72
CA VAL A 30 -10.15 -15.17 15.12
C VAL A 30 -10.54 -15.61 13.71
N PHE A 31 -9.57 -15.90 12.85
CA PHE A 31 -9.79 -16.15 11.43
C PHE A 31 -9.77 -17.64 11.05
N GLY A 32 -9.46 -18.54 12.00
CA GLY A 32 -9.52 -19.99 11.79
C GLY A 32 -8.69 -20.44 10.59
N LYS A 33 -9.33 -21.12 9.64
CA LYS A 33 -8.67 -21.65 8.43
C LYS A 33 -7.96 -20.59 7.58
N SER A 34 -8.46 -19.35 7.55
CA SER A 34 -7.84 -18.27 6.77
C SER A 34 -6.45 -17.87 7.29
N ALA A 35 -6.19 -18.15 8.57
CA ALA A 35 -4.93 -17.95 9.27
C ALA A 35 -4.20 -19.28 9.56
N GLU A 36 -4.56 -20.37 8.89
CA GLU A 36 -3.88 -21.67 9.05
C GLU A 36 -2.41 -21.61 8.62
N LYS A 37 -2.14 -20.78 7.60
CA LYS A 37 -0.79 -20.42 7.16
C LYS A 37 -0.69 -18.90 7.05
N ILE A 38 0.33 -18.34 7.67
CA ILE A 38 0.66 -16.91 7.60
C ILE A 38 1.97 -16.76 6.84
N ILE A 39 1.93 -15.96 5.77
CA ILE A 39 3.11 -15.56 5.02
C ILE A 39 3.53 -14.20 5.54
N TRP A 40 4.67 -14.17 6.23
CA TRP A 40 5.25 -12.94 6.76
C TRP A 40 6.12 -12.28 5.70
N LEU A 41 5.72 -11.07 5.33
CA LEU A 41 6.49 -10.16 4.50
C LEU A 41 7.41 -9.33 5.42
N GLU A 42 8.69 -9.28 5.07
CA GLU A 42 9.74 -8.86 6.03
C GLU A 42 10.21 -7.43 5.83
N THR A 43 9.94 -6.81 4.68
CA THR A 43 10.32 -5.42 4.46
C THR A 43 9.24 -4.48 4.97
N GLU A 44 9.64 -3.26 5.30
CA GLU A 44 8.70 -2.14 5.28
C GLU A 44 8.05 -2.07 3.88
N GLY A 45 6.78 -1.71 3.80
CA GLY A 45 6.06 -1.58 2.52
C GLY A 45 6.58 -0.44 1.64
N LEU A 46 5.71 0.22 0.89
CA LEU A 46 6.12 1.37 0.09
C LEU A 46 6.60 2.52 0.98
N VAL A 47 7.67 3.20 0.57
CA VAL A 47 8.32 4.28 1.32
C VAL A 47 7.36 5.45 1.56
N GLU A 48 6.56 5.79 0.57
CA GLU A 48 5.53 6.83 0.62
C GLU A 48 4.32 6.48 1.50
N ASP A 49 4.22 5.24 1.97
CA ASP A 49 3.23 4.77 2.96
C ASP A 49 3.85 4.65 4.37
N GLN A 50 5.03 5.23 4.61
CA GLN A 50 5.59 5.31 5.96
C GLN A 50 4.68 6.12 6.91
N CYS A 51 4.70 5.80 8.20
CA CYS A 51 3.95 6.58 9.18
C CYS A 51 4.40 8.04 9.20
N SER A 52 3.44 8.97 9.17
CA SER A 52 3.75 10.40 9.11
C SER A 52 4.56 10.90 10.30
N TYR A 53 4.37 10.33 11.49
CA TYR A 53 5.14 10.70 12.68
C TYR A 53 6.65 10.35 12.56
N ARG A 54 7.08 9.60 11.55
CA ARG A 54 8.52 9.39 11.27
C ARG A 54 9.22 10.66 10.78
N GLY A 55 8.44 11.63 10.28
CA GLY A 55 8.96 12.87 9.71
C GLY A 55 9.29 12.73 8.23
N LEU A 56 10.35 13.40 7.80
CA LEU A 56 10.75 13.45 6.41
C LEU A 56 11.20 12.07 5.90
N ILE A 57 10.78 11.73 4.68
CA ILE A 57 11.24 10.53 4.00
C ILE A 57 12.75 10.65 3.78
N PRO A 58 13.57 9.67 4.23
CA PRO A 58 15.02 9.74 4.13
C PRO A 58 15.51 10.03 2.71
N GLY A 59 16.38 11.04 2.57
CA GLY A 59 16.92 11.46 1.28
C GLY A 59 16.02 12.40 0.48
N THR A 60 14.92 12.89 1.09
CA THR A 60 13.98 13.85 0.48
C THR A 60 13.64 14.99 1.44
N GLU A 61 12.85 15.95 0.94
CA GLU A 61 12.19 17.00 1.74
C GLU A 61 10.67 16.73 1.85
N LEU A 62 10.25 15.46 1.67
CA LEU A 62 8.84 15.07 1.59
C LEU A 62 8.38 14.41 2.89
N LEU A 63 7.21 14.81 3.37
CA LEU A 63 6.44 14.04 4.34
C LEU A 63 5.62 12.96 3.64
N ALA A 64 5.29 11.86 4.33
CA ALA A 64 4.28 10.91 3.86
C ALA A 64 2.88 11.34 4.32
N SER A 65 1.89 11.29 3.43
CA SER A 65 0.51 11.66 3.75
C SER A 65 -0.22 10.54 4.51
N TYR A 66 -0.28 10.64 5.83
CA TYR A 66 -0.96 9.69 6.74
C TYR A 66 -0.69 8.21 6.47
N GLY A 67 0.54 7.88 6.07
CA GLY A 67 0.91 6.51 5.76
C GLY A 67 0.77 5.59 6.97
N THR A 68 0.56 4.31 6.67
CA THR A 68 0.17 3.30 7.65
C THR A 68 1.35 2.46 8.17
N GLY A 69 2.57 2.76 7.70
CA GLY A 69 3.81 2.05 8.00
C GLY A 69 4.17 1.00 6.95
N GLY A 70 3.53 1.00 5.78
CA GLY A 70 3.71 0.01 4.73
C GLY A 70 2.66 -1.09 4.75
N HIS A 71 1.39 -0.75 4.97
CA HIS A 71 0.30 -1.71 5.04
C HIS A 71 0.16 -2.48 3.72
N ILE A 72 -0.20 -3.75 3.85
CA ILE A 72 -0.05 -4.73 2.77
C ILE A 72 -0.92 -4.43 1.55
N ASP A 73 -2.09 -3.83 1.77
CA ASP A 73 -3.07 -3.55 0.71
C ASP A 73 -2.59 -2.51 -0.30
N GLU A 74 -1.58 -1.71 0.03
CA GLU A 74 -0.94 -0.80 -0.90
C GLU A 74 0.01 -1.49 -1.89
N TRP A 75 0.46 -2.72 -1.64
CA TRP A 75 1.56 -3.29 -2.44
C TRP A 75 1.58 -4.81 -2.67
N ALA A 76 0.77 -5.60 -1.94
CA ALA A 76 0.62 -7.03 -2.21
C ALA A 76 -0.77 -7.54 -1.80
N ARG A 77 -1.48 -8.26 -2.68
CA ARG A 77 -2.82 -8.79 -2.36
C ARG A 77 -3.10 -10.12 -3.02
N PHE A 78 -3.89 -10.96 -2.35
CA PHE A 78 -4.49 -12.11 -3.03
C PHE A 78 -5.54 -11.62 -4.03
N ALA A 79 -5.43 -12.07 -5.27
CA ALA A 79 -6.49 -11.94 -6.27
C ALA A 79 -7.43 -13.15 -6.27
N THR A 80 -6.87 -14.33 -6.07
CA THR A 80 -7.57 -15.62 -5.96
C THR A 80 -6.91 -16.47 -4.86
N GLU A 81 -7.35 -17.72 -4.67
CA GLU A 81 -6.67 -18.65 -3.75
C GLU A 81 -5.22 -18.95 -4.14
N ASN A 82 -4.85 -18.79 -5.42
CA ASN A 82 -3.55 -19.18 -5.97
C ASN A 82 -2.78 -18.03 -6.63
N THR A 83 -3.39 -16.85 -6.78
CA THR A 83 -2.79 -15.71 -7.47
C THR A 83 -2.56 -14.56 -6.50
N ILE A 84 -1.34 -14.06 -6.47
CA ILE A 84 -0.94 -12.86 -5.72
C ILE A 84 -0.65 -11.74 -6.73
N LEU A 85 -1.22 -10.57 -6.49
CA LEU A 85 -0.81 -9.33 -7.14
C LEU A 85 0.29 -8.70 -6.29
N LEU A 86 1.39 -8.28 -6.93
CA LEU A 86 2.53 -7.65 -6.26
C LEU A 86 2.94 -6.39 -7.02
N ALA A 87 3.13 -5.28 -6.29
CA ALA A 87 3.59 -4.05 -6.90
C ALA A 87 5.00 -4.21 -7.50
N TYR A 88 5.30 -3.50 -8.58
CA TYR A 88 6.65 -3.35 -9.10
C TYR A 88 6.90 -1.91 -9.52
N VAL A 89 8.16 -1.47 -9.40
CA VAL A 89 8.57 -0.14 -9.85
C VAL A 89 8.96 -0.20 -11.33
N PRO A 90 8.30 0.55 -12.24
CA PRO A 90 8.73 0.66 -13.64
C PRO A 90 10.20 1.07 -13.77
N VAL A 91 10.91 0.57 -14.78
CA VAL A 91 12.37 0.76 -14.94
C VAL A 91 12.77 2.22 -15.11
N HIS A 92 11.88 3.04 -15.67
CA HIS A 92 12.14 4.47 -15.90
C HIS A 92 12.08 5.31 -14.62
N LEU A 93 11.53 4.79 -13.52
CA LEU A 93 11.50 5.46 -12.23
C LEU A 93 12.77 5.14 -11.43
N ASN A 94 13.54 6.18 -11.10
CA ASN A 94 14.89 6.08 -10.55
C ASN A 94 15.19 7.10 -9.44
N ASP A 95 14.18 7.81 -8.95
CA ASP A 95 14.32 8.64 -7.76
C ASP A 95 14.55 7.77 -6.50
N CYS A 96 14.98 8.39 -5.39
CA CYS A 96 15.37 7.67 -4.19
C CYS A 96 14.24 6.80 -3.58
N ILE A 97 12.98 7.25 -3.65
CA ILE A 97 11.80 6.50 -3.19
C ILE A 97 11.63 5.27 -4.08
N SER A 98 11.66 5.46 -5.40
CA SER A 98 11.56 4.38 -6.39
C SER A 98 12.67 3.33 -6.25
N VAL A 99 13.90 3.75 -5.96
CA VAL A 99 15.05 2.85 -5.78
C VAL A 99 14.87 1.98 -4.54
N GLU A 100 14.47 2.56 -3.41
CA GLU A 100 14.25 1.81 -2.18
C GLU A 100 13.01 0.91 -2.29
N ASN A 101 11.91 1.39 -2.89
CA ASN A 101 10.73 0.58 -3.19
C ASN A 101 11.06 -0.63 -4.05
N ARG A 102 11.89 -0.46 -5.09
CA ARG A 102 12.32 -1.57 -5.95
C ARG A 102 13.05 -2.65 -5.15
N LYS A 103 13.95 -2.26 -4.26
CA LYS A 103 14.67 -3.18 -3.37
C LYS A 103 13.71 -3.93 -2.44
N ARG A 104 12.80 -3.21 -1.76
CA ARG A 104 11.81 -3.79 -0.84
C ARG A 104 10.87 -4.79 -1.55
N LEU A 105 10.35 -4.41 -2.71
CA LEU A 105 9.45 -5.24 -3.51
C LEU A 105 10.14 -6.48 -4.08
N GLU A 106 11.39 -6.37 -4.55
CA GLU A 106 12.14 -7.52 -5.08
C GLU A 106 12.51 -8.53 -3.96
N GLN A 107 12.82 -8.05 -2.75
CA GLN A 107 13.04 -8.92 -1.60
C GLN A 107 11.78 -9.75 -1.28
N ASN A 108 10.60 -9.11 -1.22
CA ASN A 108 9.35 -9.84 -0.99
C ASN A 108 8.95 -10.70 -2.18
N TYR A 109 9.28 -10.33 -3.41
CA TYR A 109 9.05 -11.17 -4.58
C TYR A 109 9.81 -12.50 -4.46
N GLU A 110 11.09 -12.46 -4.08
CA GLU A 110 11.89 -13.67 -3.87
C GLU A 110 11.44 -14.50 -2.65
N LEU A 111 10.87 -13.85 -1.64
CA LEU A 111 10.20 -14.54 -0.53
C LEU A 111 8.94 -15.27 -1.02
N LEU A 112 8.03 -14.55 -1.69
CA LEU A 112 6.74 -15.07 -2.17
C LEU A 112 6.91 -16.22 -3.17
N LYS A 113 7.94 -16.19 -4.03
CA LYS A 113 8.28 -17.29 -4.94
C LYS A 113 8.57 -18.62 -4.24
N LYS A 114 9.01 -18.58 -2.98
CA LYS A 114 9.31 -19.76 -2.17
C LYS A 114 8.09 -20.24 -1.37
N GLN A 115 6.99 -19.47 -1.40
CA GLN A 115 5.77 -19.79 -0.68
C GLN A 115 4.84 -20.67 -1.52
N THR A 116 3.98 -21.40 -0.79
CA THR A 116 2.96 -22.27 -1.36
C THR A 116 1.60 -22.01 -0.72
N ASN A 117 0.53 -22.33 -1.42
CA ASN A 117 -0.81 -22.35 -0.86
C ASN A 117 -0.98 -23.51 0.16
N LEU A 118 -2.18 -23.67 0.71
CA LEU A 118 -2.50 -24.76 1.66
C LEU A 118 -2.46 -26.16 1.03
N LYS A 119 -2.47 -26.26 -0.31
CA LYS A 119 -2.35 -27.50 -1.08
C LYS A 119 -0.89 -27.84 -1.41
N GLY A 120 0.07 -26.98 -1.04
CA GLY A 120 1.48 -27.14 -1.37
C GLY A 120 1.88 -26.69 -2.78
N GLU A 121 0.99 -26.02 -3.51
CA GLU A 121 1.23 -25.51 -4.85
C GLU A 121 1.84 -24.10 -4.79
N PRO A 122 2.78 -23.73 -5.69
CA PRO A 122 3.34 -22.39 -5.73
C PRO A 122 2.29 -21.36 -6.16
N PHE A 123 2.41 -20.13 -5.66
CA PHE A 123 1.56 -19.03 -6.10
C PHE A 123 1.94 -18.54 -7.49
N GLU A 124 0.94 -18.19 -8.29
CA GLU A 124 1.12 -17.32 -9.45
C GLU A 124 1.28 -15.88 -8.96
N ILE A 125 2.39 -15.23 -9.30
CA ILE A 125 2.63 -13.83 -8.90
C ILE A 125 2.53 -12.95 -10.14
N ILE A 126 1.52 -12.08 -10.17
CA ILE A 126 1.29 -11.11 -11.23
C ILE A 126 1.77 -9.75 -10.74
N LYS A 127 2.77 -9.19 -11.44
CA LYS A 127 3.30 -7.86 -11.13
C LYS A 127 2.35 -6.77 -11.65
N VAL A 128 2.09 -5.76 -10.82
CA VAL A 128 1.27 -4.56 -11.13
C VAL A 128 2.14 -3.32 -10.93
N PRO A 129 2.15 -2.32 -11.83
CA PRO A 129 2.99 -1.14 -11.64
C PRO A 129 2.58 -0.41 -10.34
N VAL A 130 3.52 0.24 -9.67
CA VAL A 130 3.19 1.20 -8.60
C VAL A 130 2.41 2.39 -9.16
N GLY A 131 1.65 3.07 -8.30
CA GLY A 131 1.07 4.35 -8.64
C GLY A 131 2.15 5.42 -8.87
N PRO A 132 1.81 6.54 -9.53
CA PRO A 132 2.76 7.63 -9.74
C PRO A 132 3.09 8.36 -8.43
N HIS A 133 4.32 8.85 -8.29
CA HIS A 133 4.65 9.76 -7.19
C HIS A 133 3.90 11.09 -7.38
N ILE A 134 2.89 11.33 -6.55
CA ILE A 134 2.12 12.58 -6.55
C ILE A 134 2.50 13.37 -5.30
N VAL A 135 3.17 14.51 -5.54
CA VAL A 135 3.60 15.44 -4.49
C VAL A 135 2.68 16.64 -4.50
N MET A 136 2.25 17.09 -3.32
CA MET A 136 1.49 18.33 -3.18
C MET A 136 2.06 19.21 -2.06
N ASP A 137 1.71 20.49 -2.16
CA ASP A 137 2.03 21.46 -1.12
C ASP A 137 1.10 21.26 0.08
N LEU A 138 1.65 21.46 1.26
CA LEU A 138 0.98 21.34 2.54
C LEU A 138 1.27 22.59 3.36
N LYS A 139 0.25 23.39 3.67
CA LYS A 139 0.38 24.66 4.40
C LYS A 139 -0.75 24.86 5.38
N LYS A 140 -0.57 25.81 6.30
CA LYS A 140 -1.61 26.20 7.25
C LYS A 140 -2.94 26.51 6.56
N GLY A 141 -4.01 25.93 7.10
CA GLY A 141 -5.36 26.02 6.55
C GLY A 141 -5.78 24.83 5.68
N ASP A 142 -4.83 23.98 5.27
CA ASP A 142 -5.14 22.66 4.72
C ASP A 142 -5.52 21.72 5.86
N SER A 143 -6.59 20.93 5.71
CA SER A 143 -7.03 19.99 6.76
C SER A 143 -5.95 18.99 7.17
N CYS A 144 -5.04 18.68 6.25
CA CYS A 144 -3.95 17.76 6.53
C CYS A 144 -2.82 18.40 7.35
N PHE A 145 -2.64 19.71 7.25
CA PHE A 145 -1.55 20.42 7.92
C PHE A 145 -1.77 20.41 9.43
N ASP A 146 -2.98 20.75 9.87
CA ASP A 146 -3.30 20.91 11.29
C ASP A 146 -3.08 19.58 12.06
N THR A 147 -3.57 18.45 11.53
CA THR A 147 -3.35 17.15 12.16
C THR A 147 -1.88 16.72 12.17
N LEU A 148 -1.11 17.03 11.11
CA LEU A 148 0.30 16.68 11.06
C LEU A 148 1.14 17.55 12.01
N GLN A 149 0.75 18.82 12.19
CA GLN A 149 1.42 19.74 13.11
C GLN A 149 1.29 19.30 14.58
N GLU A 150 0.23 18.56 14.93
CA GLU A 150 0.03 18.02 16.28
C GLU A 150 0.91 16.80 16.60
N LEU A 151 1.62 16.23 15.61
CA LEU A 151 2.47 15.06 15.81
C LEU A 151 3.81 15.41 16.47
N GLU A 152 4.28 14.51 17.33
CA GLU A 152 5.69 14.45 17.73
C GLU A 152 6.46 13.63 16.69
N PHE A 153 7.28 14.30 15.87
CA PHE A 153 8.04 13.63 14.81
C PHE A 153 9.33 12.98 15.34
N GLU A 154 9.60 11.74 14.95
CA GLU A 154 10.79 10.97 15.37
C GLU A 154 12.11 11.60 14.90
N ASP A 155 12.10 12.27 13.74
CA ASP A 155 13.26 12.99 13.21
C ASP A 155 13.47 14.38 13.82
N GLY A 156 12.58 14.79 14.73
CA GLY A 156 12.60 16.08 15.40
C GLY A 156 12.08 17.25 14.56
N LEU A 157 11.45 16.99 13.41
CA LEU A 157 10.75 18.02 12.64
C LEU A 157 9.70 18.73 13.52
N VAL A 158 9.64 20.05 13.43
CA VAL A 158 8.57 20.86 14.01
C VAL A 158 7.94 21.67 12.88
N MET A 159 6.62 21.51 12.71
CA MET A 159 5.89 22.19 11.65
C MET A 159 5.47 23.61 12.07
N HIS A 160 5.77 24.59 11.22
CA HIS A 160 5.51 26.01 11.48
C HIS A 160 4.46 26.59 10.53
N ASP A 161 3.58 27.41 11.10
CA ASP A 161 2.42 28.05 10.44
C ASP A 161 2.76 28.89 9.19
N ASP A 162 3.96 29.45 9.15
CA ASP A 162 4.46 30.34 8.10
C ASP A 162 5.23 29.59 7.01
N GLN A 163 5.37 28.28 7.12
CA GLN A 163 6.07 27.43 6.17
C GLN A 163 5.11 26.62 5.29
N THR A 164 5.56 26.34 4.07
CA THR A 164 4.92 25.37 3.17
C THR A 164 5.80 24.14 3.10
N TYR A 165 5.24 23.00 3.45
CA TYR A 165 5.86 21.70 3.33
C TYR A 165 5.39 21.02 2.05
N LYS A 166 6.03 19.91 1.72
CA LYS A 166 5.58 19.03 0.65
C LYS A 166 5.33 17.65 1.21
N TYR A 167 4.25 17.05 0.78
CA TYR A 167 3.98 15.65 1.09
C TYR A 167 3.80 14.82 -0.17
N ILE A 168 4.09 13.53 -0.07
CA ILE A 168 3.78 12.54 -1.08
C ILE A 168 2.60 11.70 -0.60
N ILE A 169 1.65 11.46 -1.48
CA ILE A 169 0.49 10.59 -1.18
C ILE A 169 0.82 9.14 -1.54
N ALA A 170 0.37 8.20 -0.73
CA ALA A 170 0.41 6.78 -1.06
C ALA A 170 -0.57 6.51 -2.22
N SER A 171 -0.03 6.23 -3.40
CA SER A 171 -0.82 5.92 -4.59
C SER A 171 -0.57 4.48 -5.03
N SER A 172 -1.65 3.72 -5.19
CA SER A 172 -1.55 2.31 -5.55
C SER A 172 -2.78 1.84 -6.32
N TYR A 173 -2.53 1.05 -7.37
CA TYR A 173 -3.56 0.25 -8.02
C TYR A 173 -3.92 -1.01 -7.21
N LEU A 174 -3.11 -1.40 -6.22
CA LEU A 174 -3.39 -2.53 -5.33
C LEU A 174 -4.36 -2.18 -4.20
N ASN A 175 -4.57 -0.90 -3.92
CA ASN A 175 -5.62 -0.42 -3.02
C ASN A 175 -7.03 -0.43 -3.67
N PHE A 176 -7.36 -1.54 -4.36
CA PHE A 176 -8.61 -1.75 -5.09
C PHE A 176 -9.72 -2.36 -4.21
N LEU A 177 -10.97 -2.27 -4.66
CA LEU A 177 -12.11 -2.92 -4.00
C LEU A 177 -12.71 -4.00 -4.90
N VAL A 178 -12.84 -5.22 -4.37
CA VAL A 178 -13.64 -6.28 -5.01
C VAL A 178 -15.04 -6.27 -4.40
N SER A 179 -16.04 -6.10 -5.26
CA SER A 179 -17.46 -6.29 -4.97
C SER A 179 -18.02 -7.44 -5.81
N ASN A 180 -19.27 -7.84 -5.58
CA ASN A 180 -19.86 -9.08 -6.12
C ASN A 180 -19.63 -9.28 -7.63
N ASN A 181 -19.80 -8.22 -8.44
CA ASN A 181 -19.67 -8.28 -9.90
C ASN A 181 -18.76 -7.17 -10.44
N THR A 182 -18.06 -6.44 -9.57
CA THR A 182 -17.35 -5.22 -9.94
C THR A 182 -16.04 -5.12 -9.17
N VAL A 183 -14.98 -4.70 -9.84
CA VAL A 183 -13.72 -4.32 -9.20
C VAL A 183 -13.47 -2.85 -9.45
N LEU A 184 -13.32 -2.08 -8.38
CA LEU A 184 -12.95 -0.67 -8.45
C LEU A 184 -11.44 -0.55 -8.33
N ILE A 185 -10.79 0.05 -9.32
CA ILE A 185 -9.34 0.28 -9.32
C ILE A 185 -9.03 1.78 -9.40
N SER A 186 -7.87 2.17 -8.90
CA SER A 186 -7.40 3.55 -8.96
C SER A 186 -7.07 3.97 -10.39
N LYS A 187 -7.23 5.25 -10.68
CA LYS A 187 -6.82 5.91 -11.92
C LYS A 187 -6.17 7.24 -11.59
N TYR A 188 -5.00 7.50 -12.14
CA TYR A 188 -4.22 8.69 -11.81
C TYR A 188 -4.03 9.64 -12.99
N TYR A 189 -4.09 9.15 -14.22
CA TYR A 189 -3.87 9.99 -15.39
C TYR A 189 -4.98 11.02 -15.57
N ARG A 190 -4.55 12.28 -15.68
CA ARG A 190 -5.32 13.41 -16.21
C ARG A 190 -4.51 14.09 -17.30
N GLU A 191 -5.20 14.82 -18.18
CA GLU A 191 -4.54 15.58 -19.24
C GLU A 191 -3.46 16.52 -18.66
N GLY A 192 -2.29 16.54 -19.28
CA GLY A 192 -1.11 17.27 -18.80
C GLY A 192 -0.15 16.47 -17.92
N LEU A 193 -0.53 15.28 -17.44
CA LEU A 193 0.42 14.39 -16.76
C LEU A 193 1.34 13.66 -17.75
N PRO A 194 2.53 13.22 -17.30
CA PRO A 194 3.44 12.44 -18.14
C PRO A 194 2.79 11.19 -18.74
N GLN A 195 3.20 10.84 -19.96
CA GLN A 195 2.67 9.69 -20.69
C GLN A 195 2.80 8.37 -19.92
N HIS A 196 3.89 8.18 -19.16
CA HIS A 196 4.08 6.96 -18.38
C HIS A 196 2.98 6.74 -17.31
N VAL A 197 2.34 7.80 -16.81
CA VAL A 197 1.21 7.67 -15.87
C VAL A 197 0.01 7.06 -16.57
N LYS A 198 -0.26 7.49 -17.81
CA LYS A 198 -1.31 6.92 -18.66
C LYS A 198 -1.02 5.45 -18.99
N ASP A 199 0.24 5.15 -19.26
CA ASP A 199 0.68 3.78 -19.57
C ASP A 199 0.48 2.86 -18.37
N SER A 200 0.83 3.31 -17.15
CA SER A 200 0.58 2.55 -15.91
C SER A 200 -0.91 2.35 -15.62
N ASP A 201 -1.75 3.37 -15.82
CA ASP A 201 -3.21 3.25 -15.67
C ASP A 201 -3.78 2.17 -16.61
N GLU A 202 -3.35 2.18 -17.89
CA GLU A 202 -3.81 1.22 -18.89
C GLU A 202 -3.28 -0.19 -18.59
N GLU A 203 -2.00 -0.31 -18.22
CA GLU A 203 -1.41 -1.59 -17.82
C GLU A 203 -2.18 -2.20 -16.63
N ALA A 204 -2.42 -1.43 -15.57
CA ALA A 204 -3.20 -1.86 -14.43
C ALA A 204 -4.60 -2.32 -14.87
N LEU A 205 -5.32 -1.51 -15.66
CA LEU A 205 -6.64 -1.87 -16.16
C LEU A 205 -6.64 -3.22 -16.92
N GLN A 206 -5.65 -3.46 -17.77
CA GLN A 206 -5.56 -4.72 -18.52
C GLN A 206 -5.22 -5.90 -17.63
N ILE A 207 -4.36 -5.72 -16.63
CA ILE A 207 -4.07 -6.76 -15.63
C ILE A 207 -5.36 -7.12 -14.87
N PHE A 208 -6.09 -6.13 -14.37
CA PHE A 208 -7.32 -6.38 -13.60
C PHE A 208 -8.41 -7.04 -14.44
N LYS A 209 -8.55 -6.69 -15.73
CA LYS A 209 -9.46 -7.39 -16.66
C LYS A 209 -9.09 -8.86 -16.83
N ARG A 210 -7.79 -9.18 -16.90
CA ARG A 210 -7.31 -10.56 -17.01
C ARG A 210 -7.52 -11.34 -15.72
N VAL A 211 -7.26 -10.71 -14.58
CA VAL A 211 -7.34 -11.33 -13.25
C VAL A 211 -8.78 -11.56 -12.81
N TYR A 212 -9.68 -10.64 -13.15
CA TYR A 212 -11.10 -10.69 -12.81
C TYR A 212 -11.99 -10.71 -14.07
N PRO A 213 -11.90 -11.77 -14.91
CA PRO A 213 -12.55 -11.79 -16.23
C PRO A 213 -14.08 -11.76 -16.17
N ASN A 214 -14.66 -12.15 -15.04
CA ASN A 214 -16.11 -12.15 -14.81
C ASN A 214 -16.62 -10.90 -14.06
N HIS A 215 -15.76 -9.89 -13.85
CA HIS A 215 -16.14 -8.65 -13.17
C HIS A 215 -16.10 -7.46 -14.14
N VAL A 216 -16.93 -6.47 -13.88
CA VAL A 216 -16.80 -5.16 -14.49
C VAL A 216 -15.67 -4.40 -13.79
N ILE A 217 -14.63 -4.01 -14.53
CA ILE A 217 -13.53 -3.21 -13.97
C ILE A 217 -13.85 -1.73 -14.15
N VAL A 218 -13.91 -0.99 -13.05
CA VAL A 218 -14.21 0.46 -13.04
C VAL A 218 -13.01 1.21 -12.48
N ALA A 219 -12.41 2.05 -13.30
CA ALA A 219 -11.29 2.89 -12.90
C ALA A 219 -11.80 4.24 -12.37
N ILE A 220 -11.40 4.62 -11.15
CA ILE A 220 -11.88 5.81 -10.44
C ILE A 220 -10.69 6.70 -10.09
N SER A 221 -10.84 8.01 -10.23
CA SER A 221 -9.83 8.94 -9.74
C SER A 221 -9.85 8.98 -8.21
N THR A 222 -8.77 8.53 -7.58
CA THR A 222 -8.68 8.34 -6.12
C THR A 222 -7.78 9.36 -5.41
N GLU A 223 -7.21 10.33 -6.14
CA GLU A 223 -6.26 11.31 -5.58
C GLU A 223 -6.81 11.98 -4.31
N ALA A 224 -8.09 12.35 -4.29
CA ALA A 224 -8.73 12.96 -3.12
C ALA A 224 -8.79 12.02 -1.89
N ILE A 225 -8.89 10.71 -2.09
CA ILE A 225 -8.83 9.71 -1.01
C ILE A 225 -7.38 9.50 -0.58
N ASN A 226 -6.46 9.42 -1.56
CA ASN A 226 -5.02 9.24 -1.33
C ASN A 226 -4.42 10.41 -0.54
N MET A 227 -4.94 11.63 -0.70
CA MET A 227 -4.58 12.78 0.15
C MET A 227 -4.85 12.54 1.65
N GLY A 228 -5.80 11.66 2.00
CA GLY A 228 -6.08 11.26 3.38
C GLY A 228 -5.29 10.03 3.85
N GLY A 229 -4.36 9.50 3.05
CA GLY A 229 -3.44 8.41 3.40
C GLY A 229 -3.90 6.98 3.12
N GLY A 230 -4.84 6.79 2.20
CA GLY A 230 -5.22 5.45 1.75
C GLY A 230 -5.93 5.48 0.40
N GLY A 231 -6.43 4.33 -0.04
CA GLY A 231 -7.24 4.24 -1.27
C GLY A 231 -8.65 3.71 -1.02
N MET A 232 -9.26 3.17 -2.08
CA MET A 232 -10.63 2.64 -2.00
C MET A 232 -10.77 1.45 -1.07
N HIS A 233 -9.74 0.60 -0.97
CA HIS A 233 -9.75 -0.53 -0.04
C HIS A 233 -9.83 -0.03 1.41
N CYS A 234 -9.03 0.98 1.77
CA CYS A 234 -8.93 1.51 3.12
C CYS A 234 -10.25 2.09 3.68
N ILE A 235 -11.12 2.60 2.80
CA ILE A 235 -12.40 3.22 3.18
C ILE A 235 -13.59 2.25 3.07
N SER A 236 -13.33 0.96 2.90
CA SER A 236 -14.34 -0.06 2.65
C SER A 236 -14.17 -1.27 3.56
N GLN A 237 -15.29 -1.92 3.90
CA GLN A 237 -15.30 -3.19 4.61
C GLN A 237 -16.41 -4.06 4.05
N GLN A 238 -16.06 -5.17 3.42
CA GLN A 238 -17.04 -6.10 2.87
C GLN A 238 -17.78 -6.86 3.97
N MET A 239 -19.08 -7.08 3.77
CA MET A 239 -19.90 -8.00 4.55
C MET A 239 -20.25 -9.21 3.67
N PRO A 240 -19.64 -10.38 3.89
CA PRO A 240 -19.98 -11.59 3.15
C PRO A 240 -21.47 -11.93 3.29
N SER A 241 -22.06 -12.49 2.23
CA SER A 241 -23.41 -13.06 2.33
C SER A 241 -23.41 -14.24 3.32
N LEU A 242 -24.54 -14.43 3.99
CA LEU A 242 -24.77 -15.55 4.91
C LEU A 242 -24.75 -16.91 4.21
#